data_AF-A0A6B0TLZ6-F1
#
_entry.id   AF-A0A6B0TLZ6-F1
#
_cell.length_a   1.000
_cell.length_b   1.000
_cell.length_c   1.000
_cell.angle_alpha   90.00
_cell.angle_beta   90.00
_cell.angle_gamma   90.00
#
_symmetry.space_group_name_H-M   'P 1'
#
loop_
_entity.id
_entity.type
_entity.pdbx_description
1 polymer ?
#
loop_
_entity_poly.entity_id
_entity_poly.type
_entity_poly.pdbx_seq_one_letter_code
_entity_poly.pdbx_strand_id
1 'polypeptide(L)' 'MTLLLAIGIIVTLAGVGLLGWCVRRAAQIRRDSRSGEDVSARLHGLVALNMGAVGLAFLGLAIVVVSLIL' A
#
# COMPACT_ATOMS: atom_id res chain seq x y z
N MET A 1 14.62 15.75 -15.90
CA MET A 1 14.65 15.92 -14.43
C MET A 1 13.25 16.05 -13.84
N THR A 2 12.42 16.99 -14.31
CA THR A 2 11.05 17.21 -13.78
C THR A 2 10.08 16.04 -13.98
N LEU A 3 10.13 15.36 -15.13
CA LEU A 3 9.19 14.26 -15.44
C LEU A 3 9.40 13.04 -14.52
N LEU A 4 10.66 12.67 -14.25
CA LEU A 4 11.00 11.52 -13.41
C LEU A 4 10.59 11.75 -11.95
N LEU A 5 10.81 12.98 -11.45
CA LEU A 5 10.40 13.40 -10.12
C LEU A 5 8.86 13.38 -9.98
N ALA A 6 8.14 13.89 -10.98
CA ALA A 6 6.68 13.89 -10.99
C ALA A 6 6.11 12.46 -10.97
N ILE A 7 6.68 11.54 -11.76
CA ILE A 7 6.29 10.13 -11.77
C ILE A 7 6.56 9.50 -10.40
N GLY A 8 7.75 9.72 -9.82
CA GLY A 8 8.10 9.20 -8.50
C GLY A 8 7.14 9.68 -7.40
N ILE A 9 6.77 10.97 -7.40
CA ILE A 9 5.80 11.53 -6.45
C ILE A 9 4.43 10.87 -6.62
N ILE A 10 3.92 10.76 -7.86
CA ILE A 10 2.61 10.16 -8.13
C ILE A 10 2.57 8.68 -7.70
N VAL A 11 3.62 7.91 -8.02
CA VAL A 11 3.72 6.49 -7.65
C VAL A 11 3.79 6.33 -6.13
N THR A 12 4.54 7.20 -5.44
CA THR A 12 4.63 7.18 -3.97
C THR A 12 3.29 7.51 -3.33
N LEU A 13 2.60 8.56 -3.79
CA LEU A 13 1.26 8.92 -3.31
C LEU A 13 0.23 7.82 -3.58
N ALA A 14 0.29 7.17 -4.75
CA ALA A 14 -0.57 6.03 -5.07
C ALA A 14 -0.31 4.83 -4.15
N GLY A 15 0.96 4.51 -3.87
CA GLY A 15 1.34 3.45 -2.93
C GLY A 15 0.85 3.71 -1.51
N VAL A 16 1.04 4.93 -0.99
CA VAL A 16 0.55 5.33 0.33
C VAL A 16 -0.98 5.34 0.41
N GLY A 17 -1.66 5.81 -0.64
CA GLY A 17 -3.12 5.78 -0.73
C GLY A 17 -3.67 4.34 -0.71
N LEU A 18 -3.04 3.43 -1.45
CA LEU A 18 -3.42 2.02 -1.49
C LEU A 18 -3.19 1.33 -0.13
N LEU A 19 -2.09 1.64 0.55
CA LEU A 19 -1.82 1.18 1.92
C LEU A 19 -2.92 1.63 2.89
N GLY A 20 -3.30 2.91 2.85
CA GLY A 20 -4.37 3.46 3.67
C GLY A 20 -5.71 2.75 3.43
N TRP A 21 -6.03 2.43 2.17
CA TRP A 21 -7.24 1.68 1.82
C TRP A 21 -7.19 0.23 2.32
N CYS A 22 -6.05 -0.46 2.17
CA CYS A 22 -5.83 -1.81 2.73
C CYS A 22 -6.07 -1.83 4.25
N VAL A 23 -5.51 -0.87 4.98
CA VAL A 23 -5.65 -0.78 6.44
C VAL A 23 -7.10 -0.55 6.85
N ARG A 24 -7.82 0.35 6.16
CA ARG A 24 -9.25 0.60 6.44
C ARG A 24 -10.11 -0.65 6.20
N ARG A 25 -9.86 -1.38 5.11
CA ARG A 25 -10.57 -2.62 4.79
C ARG A 25 -10.27 -3.74 5.79
N ALA A 26 -9.02 -3.84 6.25
CA ALA A 26 -8.63 -4.75 7.34
C ALA A 26 -9.35 -4.40 8.65
N ALA A 27 -9.40 -3.12 8.99
CA ALA A 27 -10.05 -2.64 10.20
C ALA A 27 -11.57 -2.88 10.17
N GLN A 28 -12.21 -2.73 9.01
CA GLN A 28 -13.64 -3.07 8.82
C GLN A 28 -13.89 -4.56 9.01
N ILE A 29 -13.14 -5.43 8.30
CA ILE A 29 -13.30 -6.89 8.42
C ILE A 29 -13.10 -7.33 9.87
N ARG A 30 -12.07 -6.82 10.57
CA ARG A 30 -11.84 -7.13 11.98
C ARG A 30 -12.96 -6.65 12.91
N ARG A 31 -13.67 -5.57 12.56
CA ARG A 31 -14.83 -5.09 13.33
C ARG A 31 -16.04 -5.99 13.10
N ASP A 32 -16.27 -6.42 11.88
CA ASP A 32 -17.41 -7.27 11.50
C ASP A 32 -17.23 -8.74 11.93
N SER A 33 -15.98 -9.22 11.98
CA SER A 33 -15.61 -10.57 12.43
C SER A 33 -15.86 -10.85 13.91
N ARG A 34 -16.31 -9.87 14.71
CA ARG A 34 -16.68 -10.07 16.11
C ARG A 34 -17.91 -10.97 16.29
N SER A 35 -18.53 -11.43 15.19
CA SER A 35 -19.72 -12.28 15.16
C SER A 35 -19.46 -13.78 14.92
N GLY A 36 -18.20 -14.25 14.93
CA GLY A 36 -17.88 -15.70 14.95
C GLY A 36 -17.58 -16.37 13.59
N GLU A 37 -17.20 -15.60 12.57
CA GLU A 37 -16.83 -16.13 11.24
C GLU A 37 -15.30 -16.23 11.09
N ASP A 38 -14.80 -17.28 10.42
CA ASP A 38 -13.38 -17.62 10.28
C ASP A 38 -12.51 -16.48 9.70
N VAL A 39 -11.89 -15.71 10.60
CA VAL A 39 -11.14 -14.47 10.32
C VAL A 39 -9.79 -14.75 9.63
N SER A 40 -9.18 -15.91 9.88
CA SER A 40 -7.82 -16.24 9.41
C SER A 40 -7.69 -16.28 7.88
N ALA A 41 -8.67 -16.87 7.19
CA ALA A 41 -8.64 -16.99 5.73
C ALA A 41 -8.74 -15.63 5.04
N ARG A 42 -9.58 -14.72 5.57
CA ARG A 42 -9.72 -13.35 5.04
C ARG A 42 -8.49 -12.49 5.36
N LEU A 43 -7.87 -12.67 6.53
CA LEU A 43 -6.66 -11.93 6.91
C LEU A 43 -5.45 -12.28 6.02
N HIS A 44 -5.27 -13.56 5.64
CA HIS A 44 -4.18 -13.97 4.74
C HIS A 44 -4.20 -13.24 3.40
N GLY A 45 -5.38 -13.07 2.78
CA GLY A 45 -5.53 -12.30 1.54
C GLY A 45 -5.19 -10.81 1.70
N LEU A 46 -5.48 -10.23 2.87
CA LEU A 46 -5.14 -8.85 3.16
C LEU A 46 -3.65 -8.63 3.40
N VAL A 47 -2.92 -9.60 3.94
CA VAL A 47 -1.46 -9.53 4.09
C VAL A 47 -0.80 -9.48 2.72
N ALA A 48 -1.26 -10.28 1.75
CA ALA A 48 -0.76 -10.24 0.37
C ALA A 48 -1.01 -8.87 -0.29
N LEU A 49 -2.20 -8.29 -0.11
CA LEU A 49 -2.52 -6.95 -0.63
C LEU A 49 -1.69 -5.85 0.04
N ASN A 50 -1.46 -5.96 1.34
CA ASN A 50 -0.63 -5.01 2.09
C ASN A 50 0.84 -5.08 1.62
N MET A 51 1.39 -6.28 1.47
CA MET A 51 2.75 -6.46 0.94
C MET A 51 2.90 -5.91 -0.48
N GLY A 52 1.90 -6.08 -1.34
CA GLY A 52 1.87 -5.43 -2.67
C GLY A 52 1.88 -3.90 -2.59
N ALA A 53 1.09 -3.33 -1.66
CA ALA A 53 1.03 -1.89 -1.46
C ALA A 53 2.33 -1.31 -0.85
N VAL A 54 2.99 -2.04 0.07
CA VAL A 54 4.31 -1.69 0.61
C VAL A 54 5.35 -1.69 -0.50
N GLY A 55 5.35 -2.73 -1.36
CA GLY A 55 6.26 -2.82 -2.50
C GLY A 55 6.09 -1.65 -3.47
N LEU A 56 4.86 -1.25 -3.78
CA LEU A 56 4.57 -0.12 -4.65
C LEU A 56 5.06 1.22 -4.05
N ALA A 57 4.87 1.42 -2.74
CA ALA A 57 5.35 2.61 -2.04
C ALA A 57 6.89 2.68 -2.01
N PHE A 58 7.56 1.55 -1.77
CA PHE A 58 9.02 1.47 -1.76
C PHE A 58 9.62 1.72 -3.16
N LEU A 59 8.97 1.19 -4.22
CA LEU A 59 9.36 1.42 -5.61
C LEU A 59 9.23 2.90 -6.01
N GLY A 60 8.12 3.55 -5.63
CA GLY A 60 7.92 4.99 -5.85
C GLY A 60 8.99 5.83 -5.18
N LEU A 61 9.30 5.53 -3.90
CA LEU A 61 10.35 6.20 -3.15
C LEU A 61 11.73 6.02 -3.81
N ALA A 62 12.05 4.82 -4.28
CA ALA A 62 13.30 4.54 -4.98
C ALA A 62 13.46 5.39 -6.25
N ILE A 63 12.39 5.55 -7.05
CA ILE A 63 12.39 6.41 -8.25
C ILE A 63 12.64 7.88 -7.87
N VAL A 64 12.02 8.38 -6.80
CA VAL A 64 12.25 9.75 -6.31
C VAL A 64 13.70 9.93 -5.90
N VAL A 65 14.25 9.01 -5.11
CA VAL A 65 15.64 9.09 -4.63
C VAL A 65 16.63 9.07 -5.79
N VAL A 66 16.48 8.16 -6.76
CA VAL A 66 17.33 8.14 -7.97
C VAL A 66 17.21 9.45 -8.75
N SER A 67 16.02 10.02 -8.87
CA SER A 67 15.79 11.29 -9.57
C SER A 67 16.41 12.50 -8.86
N LEU A 68 16.64 12.42 -7.54
CA LEU A 68 17.29 13.49 -6.77
C LEU A 68 18.82 13.39 -6.82
N ILE A 69 19.35 12.19 -6.99
CA ILE A 69 20.80 11.93 -7.02
C ILE A 69 21.38 12.16 -8.42
N LEU A 70 20.60 11.88 -9.47
CA LEU A 70 20.99 12.00 -10.88
C LEU A 70 20.63 13.38 -11.46
#